data_AF-A0A2K3M3Z6-F1
#
_entry.id   AF-A0A2K3M3Z6-F1
#
_cell.length_a   1.000
_cell.length_b   1.000
_cell.length_c   1.000
_cell.angle_alpha   90.00
_cell.angle_beta   90.00
_cell.angle_gamma   90.00
#
_symmetry.space_group_name_H-M   'P 1'
#
loop_
_entity.id
_entity.type
_entity.pdbx_description
1 polymer ?
#
loop_
_entity_poly.entity_id
_entity_poly.type
_entity_poly.pdbx_seq_one_letter_code
_entity_poly.pdbx_strand_id
1 'polypeptide(L)'
;MIDLFSYVLQDFGYDKRYFSVLEVNKTSYENCIDAGFIKNVTGGAGRDVLPLTEKKTYYFISGGDYCKQGLKVAINVNDNVAPAPAPTSHKSGAPSALDASNIYHAIVGLILILMFTNFLG
;
A
#
# COMPACT_ATOMS: atom_id res chain seq x y z
N MET A 1 33.14 -13.94 -12.66
CA MET A 1 33.40 -14.88 -11.55
C MET A 1 32.49 -14.45 -10.44
N ILE A 2 31.28 -15.04 -10.49
CA ILE A 2 30.15 -15.00 -9.56
C ILE A 2 29.89 -13.61 -8.93
N ASP A 3 28.81 -12.89 -9.20
CA ASP A 3 27.70 -13.04 -10.14
C ASP A 3 26.95 -11.68 -10.13
N LEU A 4 25.91 -11.59 -10.95
CA LEU A 4 24.65 -11.00 -10.50
C LEU A 4 24.48 -10.84 -8.98
N PHE A 5 24.77 -11.95 -8.27
CA PHE A 5 24.70 -12.34 -6.85
C PHE A 5 23.55 -11.80 -5.98
N SER A 6 22.72 -10.89 -6.48
CA SER A 6 21.61 -10.24 -5.80
C SER A 6 20.65 -9.54 -6.77
N TYR A 7 21.08 -9.12 -7.98
CA TYR A 7 20.33 -8.45 -9.09
C TYR A 7 19.07 -7.61 -8.79
N VAL A 8 19.13 -6.86 -7.70
CA VAL A 8 18.05 -6.16 -7.00
C VAL A 8 17.37 -7.11 -6.01
N LEU A 9 17.75 -6.93 -4.74
CA LEU A 9 16.92 -7.35 -3.62
C LEU A 9 15.81 -6.32 -3.48
N GLN A 10 14.58 -6.71 -3.77
CA GLN A 10 13.43 -5.86 -3.49
C GLN A 10 12.98 -6.13 -2.07
N ASP A 11 12.97 -5.07 -1.26
CA ASP A 11 12.46 -5.06 0.10
C ASP A 11 11.03 -4.51 0.09
N PHE A 12 10.08 -5.30 0.58
CA PHE A 12 8.69 -4.92 0.73
C PHE A 12 8.35 -4.81 2.22
N GLY A 13 8.24 -3.59 2.73
CA GLY A 13 7.70 -3.31 4.06
C GLY A 13 6.19 -3.04 4.01
N TYR A 14 5.42 -3.74 4.83
CA TYR A 14 3.95 -3.63 4.88
C TYR A 14 3.37 -4.09 6.24
N ASP A 15 2.15 -3.68 6.57
CA ASP A 15 1.43 -4.27 7.72
C ASP A 15 0.90 -5.66 7.34
N LYS A 16 1.53 -6.68 7.94
CA LYS A 16 1.22 -8.10 7.73
C LYS A 16 -0.22 -8.52 8.01
N ARG A 17 -1.00 -7.70 8.73
CA ARG A 17 -2.41 -8.00 9.04
C ARG A 17 -3.34 -7.69 7.88
N TYR A 18 -2.91 -6.80 6.97
CA TYR A 18 -3.78 -6.24 5.94
C TYR A 18 -3.29 -6.50 4.52
N PHE A 19 -1.97 -6.58 4.32
CA PHE A 19 -1.39 -6.63 2.98
C PHE A 19 -0.62 -7.91 2.73
N SER A 20 -0.55 -8.28 1.46
CA SER A 20 0.23 -9.39 0.95
C SER A 20 1.11 -8.94 -0.20
N VAL A 21 2.14 -9.73 -0.51
CA VAL A 21 3.02 -9.51 -1.64
C VAL A 21 2.94 -10.73 -2.54
N LEU A 22 2.23 -10.60 -3.66
CA LEU A 22 2.00 -11.67 -4.64
C LEU A 22 2.63 -11.30 -5.96
N GLU A 23 3.52 -12.16 -6.47
CA GLU A 23 4.05 -12.06 -7.83
C GLU A 23 3.01 -12.62 -8.81
N VAL A 24 2.67 -11.85 -9.83
CA VAL A 24 1.64 -12.20 -10.82
C VAL A 24 2.13 -11.93 -12.25
N ASN A 25 1.37 -12.40 -13.23
CA ASN A 25 1.60 -12.03 -14.64
C ASN A 25 1.04 -10.62 -14.94
N LYS A 26 1.38 -10.08 -16.12
CA LYS A 26 0.96 -8.74 -16.55
C LYS A 26 -0.58 -8.58 -16.58
N THR A 27 -1.31 -9.55 -17.12
CA THR A 27 -2.78 -9.51 -17.21
C THR A 27 -3.42 -9.47 -15.83
N SER A 28 -2.94 -10.28 -14.89
CA SER A 28 -3.39 -10.29 -13.50
C SER A 28 -3.06 -9.00 -12.77
N TYR A 29 -1.90 -8.38 -13.07
CA TYR A 29 -1.54 -7.07 -12.53
C TYR A 29 -2.43 -5.93 -13.03
N GLU A 30 -2.78 -5.94 -14.31
CA GLU A 30 -3.67 -4.93 -14.91
C GLU A 30 -5.09 -5.05 -14.34
N ASN A 31 -5.59 -6.28 -14.21
CA ASN A 31 -6.96 -6.57 -13.76
C ASN A 31 -7.09 -6.81 -12.25
N CYS A 32 -6.00 -6.75 -11.50
CA CYS A 32 -5.95 -7.04 -10.06
C CYS A 32 -6.53 -8.41 -9.68
N ILE A 33 -6.06 -9.45 -10.37
CA ILE A 33 -6.43 -10.85 -10.10
C ILE A 33 -5.36 -11.45 -9.18
N ASP A 34 -5.73 -11.73 -7.93
CA ASP A 34 -4.87 -12.33 -6.91
C ASP A 34 -4.95 -13.86 -6.85
N ALA A 35 -5.95 -14.46 -7.51
CA ALA A 35 -6.01 -15.89 -7.75
C ALA A 35 -4.96 -16.34 -8.79
N GLY A 36 -4.32 -17.49 -8.56
CA GLY A 36 -3.35 -18.06 -9.50
C GLY A 36 -2.04 -17.27 -9.61
N PHE A 37 -1.61 -16.65 -8.51
CA PHE A 37 -0.31 -15.99 -8.43
C PHE A 37 0.83 -16.94 -8.80
N ILE A 38 1.91 -16.38 -9.36
CA ILE A 38 3.13 -17.12 -9.70
C ILE A 38 3.86 -17.50 -8.41
N LYS A 39 3.98 -16.55 -7.49
CA LYS A 39 4.66 -16.75 -6.21
C LYS A 39 4.02 -15.91 -5.12
N ASN A 40 3.76 -16.54 -3.98
CA ASN A 40 3.43 -15.83 -2.75
C ASN A 40 4.74 -15.48 -2.03
N VAL A 41 5.05 -14.19 -1.94
CA VAL A 41 6.26 -13.69 -1.29
C VAL A 41 6.01 -13.38 0.19
N THR A 42 4.74 -13.25 0.59
CA THR A 42 4.31 -12.89 1.95
C THR A 42 4.89 -13.82 3.01
N GLY A 43 5.91 -13.35 3.75
CA GLY A 43 6.61 -14.13 4.79
C GLY A 43 6.00 -13.97 6.18
N GLY A 44 5.01 -13.09 6.37
CA GLY A 44 4.31 -12.91 7.65
C GLY A 44 5.07 -12.10 8.71
N ALA A 45 6.26 -11.58 8.39
CA ALA A 45 6.99 -10.63 9.23
C ALA A 45 6.59 -9.16 8.96
N GLY A 46 5.92 -8.88 7.84
CA GLY A 46 5.63 -7.52 7.37
C GLY A 46 6.83 -6.84 6.69
N ARG A 47 7.89 -7.60 6.44
CA ARG A 47 9.04 -7.18 5.65
C ARG A 47 9.59 -8.39 4.90
N ASP A 48 9.49 -8.38 3.58
CA ASP A 48 9.97 -9.48 2.75
C ASP A 48 11.02 -8.99 1.76
N VAL A 49 12.16 -9.68 1.75
CA VAL A 49 13.26 -9.41 0.83
C VAL A 49 13.32 -10.53 -0.18
N LEU A 50 13.15 -10.22 -1.47
CA LEU A 50 13.28 -11.20 -2.54
C LEU A 50 14.36 -10.81 -3.56
N PRO A 51 15.13 -11.78 -4.07
CA PRO A 51 16.01 -11.57 -5.20
C PRO A 51 15.24 -11.57 -6.52
N LEU A 52 15.47 -10.55 -7.35
CA LEU A 52 15.03 -10.51 -8.74
C LEU A 52 16.17 -10.97 -9.65
N THR A 53 16.08 -12.17 -10.20
CA THR A 53 17.20 -12.81 -10.90
C THR A 53 17.12 -12.74 -12.42
N GLU A 54 15.96 -12.42 -12.98
CA GLU A 54 15.72 -12.42 -14.42
C GLU A 54 15.55 -10.99 -14.96
N LYS A 55 16.06 -10.74 -16.17
CA LYS A 55 15.88 -9.48 -16.89
C LYS A 55 14.46 -9.42 -17.49
N LYS A 56 13.49 -9.12 -16.65
CA LYS A 56 12.09 -8.97 -17.03
C LYS A 56 11.41 -7.91 -16.19
N THR A 57 10.18 -7.59 -16.56
CA THR A 57 9.29 -6.84 -15.67
C THR A 57 8.60 -7.82 -14.73
N TYR A 58 8.87 -7.67 -13.44
CA TYR A 58 8.14 -8.34 -12.37
C TYR A 58 6.92 -7.51 -11.98
N TYR A 59 5.79 -8.17 -11.72
CA TYR A 59 4.57 -7.52 -11.30
C TYR A 59 4.16 -8.04 -9.93
N PHE A 60 4.02 -7.14 -8.97
CA PHE A 60 3.59 -7.46 -7.62
C PHE A 60 2.29 -6.73 -7.29
N ILE A 61 1.38 -7.44 -6.63
CA ILE A 61 0.11 -6.89 -6.14
C ILE A 61 -0.11 -7.31 -4.68
N SER A 62 -0.91 -6.53 -3.96
CA SER A 62 -1.58 -7.01 -2.75
C SER A 62 -2.94 -7.61 -3.11
N GLY A 63 -3.33 -8.68 -2.41
CA GLY A 63 -4.63 -9.33 -2.59
C GLY A 63 -5.83 -8.48 -2.15
N GLY A 64 -7.03 -8.98 -2.43
CA GLY A 64 -8.29 -8.29 -2.16
C GLY A 64 -8.47 -7.01 -2.98
N ASP A 65 -9.17 -6.02 -2.42
CA ASP A 65 -9.43 -4.76 -3.14
C ASP A 65 -8.27 -3.76 -3.09
N TYR A 66 -7.19 -4.05 -2.36
CA TYR A 66 -6.05 -3.15 -2.21
C TYR A 66 -5.29 -2.94 -3.53
N CYS A 67 -5.19 -3.95 -4.39
CA CYS A 67 -4.60 -3.77 -5.73
C CYS A 67 -5.36 -2.71 -6.55
N LYS A 68 -6.70 -2.73 -6.51
CA LYS A 68 -7.54 -1.77 -7.25
C LYS A 68 -7.43 -0.36 -6.66
N GLN A 69 -7.14 -0.27 -5.36
CA GLN A 69 -6.82 0.98 -4.68
C GLN A 69 -5.39 1.48 -4.96
N GLY A 70 -4.61 0.76 -5.77
CA GLY A 70 -3.29 1.18 -6.23
C GLY A 70 -2.11 0.51 -5.51
N LEU A 71 -2.36 -0.45 -4.59
CA LEU A 71 -1.30 -1.19 -3.93
C LEU A 71 -0.74 -2.31 -4.84
N LYS A 72 0.02 -1.87 -5.85
CA LYS A 72 0.68 -2.72 -6.83
C LYS A 72 1.92 -2.03 -7.40
N VAL A 73 2.93 -2.80 -7.80
CA VAL A 73 4.16 -2.27 -8.41
C VAL A 73 4.63 -3.14 -9.58
N ALA A 74 5.15 -2.49 -10.62
CA ALA A 74 5.82 -3.14 -11.73
C ALA A 74 7.30 -2.75 -11.69
N ILE A 75 8.19 -3.74 -11.60
CA ILE A 75 9.63 -3.54 -11.46
C ILE A 75 10.30 -4.04 -12.73
N ASN A 76 10.86 -3.12 -13.51
CA ASN A 76 11.59 -3.47 -14.73
C ASN A 76 13.07 -3.71 -14.41
N VAL A 77 13.52 -4.96 -14.48
CA VAL A 77 14.92 -5.33 -14.28
C VAL A 77 15.63 -5.34 -15.63
N ASN A 78 16.53 -4.39 -15.84
CA ASN A 78 17.38 -4.28 -17.02
C ASN A 78 18.86 -4.21 -16.62
N ASP A 79 19.76 -4.16 -17.59
CA ASP A 79 21.21 -4.07 -17.37
C ASP A 79 21.68 -2.71 -16.82
N ASN A 80 20.77 -1.76 -16.65
CA ASN A 80 21.10 -0.40 -16.27
C ASN A 80 21.13 -0.33 -14.75
N VAL A 81 22.28 0.06 -14.20
CA VAL A 81 22.48 0.23 -12.76
C VAL A 81 21.61 1.38 -12.25
N ALA A 82 20.39 1.08 -11.81
CA ALA A 82 19.58 2.03 -11.05
C ALA A 82 20.08 2.05 -9.59
N PRO A 83 20.41 3.22 -9.02
CA PRO A 83 20.65 3.34 -7.58
C PRO A 83 19.44 2.79 -6.82
N ALA A 84 19.68 2.04 -5.74
CA ALA A 84 18.59 1.57 -4.89
C ALA A 84 17.71 2.77 -4.48
N PRO A 85 16.37 2.69 -4.64
CA PRO A 85 15.51 3.77 -4.21
C PRO A 85 15.74 3.97 -2.71
N ALA A 86 16.11 5.20 -2.32
CA ALA A 86 16.25 5.55 -0.92
C ALA A 86 14.92 5.24 -0.22
N PRO A 87 14.94 4.67 1.00
CA PRO A 87 13.72 4.39 1.73
C PRO A 87 12.90 5.69 1.80
N THR A 88 11.77 5.71 1.10
CA THR A 88 10.81 6.78 1.25
C THR A 88 10.31 6.65 2.67
N SER A 89 10.61 7.64 3.50
CA SER A 89 9.90 7.81 4.76
C SER A 89 8.44 8.05 4.39
N HIS A 90 7.67 6.97 4.30
CA HIS A 90 6.24 7.05 4.42
C HIS A 90 6.02 7.55 5.84
N LYS A 91 5.90 8.88 5.97
CA LYS A 91 5.17 9.45 7.08
C LYS A 91 3.85 8.72 7.04
N SER A 92 3.68 7.78 7.95
CA SER A 92 2.39 7.22 8.30
C SER A 92 1.60 8.40 8.85
N GLY A 93 1.08 9.22 7.94
CA GLY A 93 -0.03 10.10 8.19
C GLY A 93 -1.20 9.17 8.39
N ALA A 94 -1.26 8.54 9.56
CA ALA A 94 -2.52 8.12 10.11
C ALA A 94 -3.45 9.32 9.90
N PRO A 95 -4.59 9.18 9.19
CA PRO A 95 -5.61 10.19 9.32
C PRO A 95 -5.88 10.24 10.82
N SER A 96 -5.46 11.33 11.47
CA SER A 96 -5.78 11.59 12.85
C SER A 96 -7.27 11.38 12.93
N ALA A 97 -7.68 10.39 13.75
CA ALA A 97 -9.06 10.14 14.05
C ALA A 97 -9.70 11.52 14.26
N LEU A 98 -10.65 11.87 13.39
CA LEU A 98 -11.38 13.11 13.52
C LEU A 98 -11.94 13.11 14.93
N ASP A 99 -11.40 14.02 15.73
CA ASP A 99 -11.67 14.16 17.15
C ASP A 99 -13.18 14.36 17.31
N ALA A 100 -13.88 13.29 17.67
CA ALA A 100 -15.34 13.23 17.76
C ALA A 100 -15.90 14.26 18.77
N SER A 101 -15.02 14.82 19.61
CA SER A 101 -15.31 15.89 20.56
C SER A 101 -15.71 17.22 19.88
N ASN A 102 -15.07 17.56 18.76
CA ASN A 102 -15.29 18.85 18.09
C ASN A 102 -16.62 18.92 17.32
N ILE A 103 -17.08 17.78 16.79
CA ILE A 103 -18.37 17.68 16.10
C ILE A 103 -19.53 17.82 17.10
N TYR A 104 -19.36 17.30 18.31
CA TYR A 104 -20.39 17.34 19.35
C TYR A 104 -20.72 18.78 19.79
N HIS A 105 -19.70 19.61 20.02
CA HIS A 105 -19.91 21.02 20.40
C HIS A 105 -20.55 21.85 19.29
N ALA A 106 -20.18 21.61 18.03
CA ALA A 106 -20.78 22.30 16.89
C ALA A 106 -22.26 21.94 16.73
N ILE A 107 -22.62 20.66 16.89
CA ILE A 107 -24.00 20.19 16.80
C ILE A 107 -24.85 20.73 17.96
N VAL A 108 -24.35 20.67 19.20
CA VAL A 108 -25.08 21.20 20.37
C VAL A 108 -25.28 22.71 20.27
N GLY A 109 -24.27 23.45 19.80
CA GLY A 109 -24.37 24.89 19.55
C GLY A 109 -25.43 25.24 18.50
N LEU A 110 -25.45 24.51 17.37
CA LEU A 110 -26.45 24.70 16.31
C LEU A 110 -27.87 24.43 16.83
N ILE A 111 -28.07 23.36 17.60
CA ILE A 111 -29.38 23.01 18.17
C ILE A 111 -29.86 24.09 19.14
N LEU A 112 -28.99 24.60 20.02
CA LEU A 112 -29.35 25.68 20.95
C LEU A 112 -29.74 26.95 20.21
N ILE A 113 -28.98 27.36 19.18
CA ILE A 113 -29.29 28.53 18.36
C ILE A 113 -30.67 28.39 17.71
N LEU A 114 -30.96 27.22 17.12
CA LEU A 114 -32.28 26.95 16.51
C LEU A 114 -33.42 26.98 17.53
N MET A 115 -33.20 26.49 18.75
CA MET A 115 -34.21 26.58 19.81
C MET A 115 -34.44 28.01 20.28
N PHE A 116 -33.39 28.84 20.41
CA PHE A 116 -33.51 30.26 20.77
C PHE A 116 -34.22 31.09 19.69
N THR A 117 -33.96 30.83 18.40
CA THR A 117 -34.62 31.55 17.30
C THR A 117 -36.10 31.22 17.16
N ASN A 118 -36.55 30.04 17.59
CA ASN A 118 -37.97 29.66 17.59
C ASN A 118 -38.73 30.09 18.85
N PHE A 119 -38.06 30.59 19.90
CA PHE A 119 -38.69 31.05 21.14
C PHE A 119 -38.85 32.59 21.21
N LEU A 120 -38.15 33.34 20.35
CA LEU A 120 -38.32 34.79 20.20
C LEU A 120 -39.17 35.21 18.97
N GLY A 121 -39.92 34.27 18.39
CA GLY A 121 -40.91 34.53 17.34
C GLY A 121 -42.33 34.42 17.87
#